data_AF-A0A5Q4ETY0-F1
#
_entry.id   AF-A0A5Q4ETY0-F1
#
_cell.length_a   1.000
_cell.length_b   1.000
_cell.length_c   1.000
_cell.angle_alpha   90.00
_cell.angle_beta   90.00
_cell.angle_gamma   90.00
#
_symmetry.space_group_name_H-M   'P 1'
#
loop_
_entity.id
_entity.type
_entity.pdbx_description
1 polymer ?
#
loop_
_entity_poly.entity_id
_entity_poly.type
_entity_poly.pdbx_seq_one_letter_code
_entity_poly.pdbx_strand_id
1 'polypeptide(L)'
;MTWRITDAGFAMTLTRDVPPAIRDHIGEFLAQEDAGAGSMRSCIVHPGGPGVLDAVESALVLPSCAALDAARDTLRRHGNMSSATILFVLDEALRRGCESPHTLLAFGPGLSMERLTIL
;
A
#
# COMPACT_ATOMS: atom_id res chain seq x y z
N MET A 1 1.46 14.28 3.52
CA MET A 1 2.09 14.31 2.18
C MET A 1 1.45 15.41 1.37
N THR A 2 2.22 16.32 0.78
CA THR A 2 1.69 17.44 -0.01
C THR A 2 2.48 17.62 -1.30
N TRP A 3 1.82 18.22 -2.29
CA TRP A 3 2.40 18.67 -3.55
C TRP A 3 2.11 20.15 -3.73
N ARG A 4 3.11 20.93 -4.11
CA ARG A 4 2.97 22.33 -4.47
C ARG A 4 3.60 22.58 -5.83
N ILE A 5 2.86 23.23 -6.72
CA ILE A 5 3.37 23.66 -8.02
C ILE A 5 4.22 24.91 -7.81
N THR A 6 5.39 24.95 -8.42
CA THR A 6 6.36 26.05 -8.32
C THR A 6 6.94 26.34 -9.70
N ASP A 7 7.63 27.47 -9.83
CA ASP A 7 8.33 27.82 -11.08
C ASP A 7 9.44 26.82 -11.45
N ALA A 8 9.94 26.05 -10.49
CA ALA A 8 10.95 25.01 -10.68
C ALA A 8 10.34 23.59 -10.83
N GLY A 9 9.02 23.47 -10.91
CA GLY A 9 8.30 22.19 -10.98
C GLY A 9 7.54 21.83 -9.71
N PHE A 10 7.32 20.54 -9.48
CA PHE A 10 6.52 20.04 -8.37
C PHE A 10 7.36 19.85 -7.09
N ALA A 11 7.08 20.66 -6.07
CA ALA A 11 7.67 20.51 -4.74
C ALA A 11 6.83 19.56 -3.89
N MET A 12 7.43 18.43 -3.49
CA MET A 12 6.80 17.43 -2.63
C MET A 12 7.30 17.56 -1.19
N THR A 13 6.40 17.45 -0.21
CA THR A 13 6.76 17.27 1.20
C THR A 13 6.18 15.96 1.74
N LEU A 14 7.03 15.17 2.39
CA LEU A 14 6.67 13.93 3.06
C LEU A 14 7.05 14.02 4.54
N THR A 15 6.08 13.84 5.43
CA THR A 15 6.31 13.86 6.88
C THR A 15 6.64 12.45 7.39
N ARG A 16 7.34 12.37 8.52
CA ARG A 16 7.61 11.09 9.19
C ARG A 16 6.35 10.43 9.79
N ASP A 17 5.25 11.17 9.88
CA ASP A 17 3.99 10.71 10.45
C ASP A 17 3.13 9.90 9.46
N VAL A 18 3.55 9.79 8.19
CA VAL A 18 2.78 9.07 7.18
C VAL A 18 2.60 7.58 7.54
N PRO A 19 3.63 6.80 7.89
CA PRO A 19 3.42 5.40 8.25
C PRO A 19 2.53 5.18 9.49
N PRO A 20 2.71 5.91 10.61
CA PRO A 20 1.76 5.85 11.73
C PRO A 20 0.32 6.15 11.31
N ALA A 21 0.11 7.22 10.53
CA ALA A 21 -1.23 7.60 10.07
C ALA A 21 -1.86 6.53 9.18
N ILE A 22 -1.08 5.86 8.31
CA ILE A 22 -1.56 4.73 7.49
C ILE A 22 -2.05 3.59 8.37
N ARG A 23 -1.25 3.19 9.38
CA ARG A 23 -1.61 2.11 10.30
C ARG A 23 -2.93 2.41 11.01
N ASP A 24 -3.08 3.64 11.50
CA ASP A 24 -4.26 4.06 12.25
C ASP A 24 -5.51 4.08 11.34
N HIS A 25 -5.38 4.59 10.11
CA HIS A 25 -6.47 4.62 9.12
C HIS A 25 -6.95 3.22 8.71
N ILE A 26 -6.03 2.27 8.56
CA ILE A 26 -6.37 0.87 8.30
C ILE A 26 -7.14 0.26 9.48
N GLY A 27 -6.71 0.54 10.71
CA GLY A 27 -7.38 0.09 11.92
C GLY A 27 -8.82 0.60 12.01
N GLU A 28 -9.02 1.89 11.73
CA GLU A 28 -10.36 2.51 11.67
C GLU A 28 -11.23 1.86 10.58
N PHE A 29 -10.68 1.65 9.38
CA PHE A 29 -11.38 1.00 8.28
C PHE A 29 -11.84 -0.42 8.64
N LEU A 30 -10.95 -1.23 9.21
CA LEU A 30 -11.27 -2.59 9.64
C LEU A 30 -12.34 -2.64 10.73
N ALA A 31 -12.36 -1.67 11.63
CA ALA A 31 -13.38 -1.56 12.66
C ALA A 31 -14.77 -1.21 12.09
N GLN A 32 -14.83 -0.52 10.94
CA GLN A 32 -16.08 -0.10 10.31
C GLN A 32 -16.71 -1.16 9.41
N GLU A 33 -15.91 -1.95 8.68
CA GLU A 33 -16.42 -2.86 7.64
C GLU A 33 -17.04 -4.16 8.19
N ASP A 34 -16.99 -4.41 9.51
CA ASP A 34 -17.25 -5.72 10.15
C ASP A 34 -16.49 -6.89 9.46
N ALA A 35 -15.53 -6.54 8.60
CA ALA A 35 -14.70 -7.41 7.83
C ALA A 35 -13.48 -7.70 8.71
N GLY A 36 -13.48 -8.85 9.36
CA GLY A 36 -12.29 -9.32 10.06
C GLY A 36 -11.07 -9.33 9.12
N ALA A 37 -9.86 -9.22 9.68
CA ALA A 37 -8.59 -9.22 8.96
C ALA A 37 -8.42 -10.36 7.92
N GLY A 38 -9.24 -11.42 8.04
CA GLY A 38 -9.34 -12.50 7.06
C GLY A 38 -9.65 -12.06 5.62
N SER A 39 -10.44 -11.01 5.38
CA SER A 39 -10.74 -10.54 4.01
C SER A 39 -9.56 -9.82 3.33
N MET A 40 -8.55 -9.43 4.11
CA MET A 40 -7.40 -8.64 3.68
C MET A 40 -6.09 -9.45 3.63
N ARG A 41 -6.18 -10.79 3.74
CA ARG A 41 -5.02 -11.70 3.75
C ARG A 41 -4.23 -11.73 2.43
N SER A 42 -4.86 -11.37 1.32
CA SER A 42 -4.25 -11.29 -0.01
C SER A 42 -4.11 -9.84 -0.50
N CYS A 43 -3.84 -8.91 0.42
CA CYS A 43 -3.70 -7.50 0.06
C CYS A 43 -2.41 -7.23 -0.72
N ILE A 44 -2.57 -6.60 -1.87
CA ILE A 44 -1.50 -6.09 -2.74
C ILE A 44 -1.33 -4.61 -2.41
N VAL A 45 -0.18 -4.23 -1.86
CA VAL A 45 0.01 -2.92 -1.24
C VAL A 45 0.93 -2.05 -2.08
N HIS A 46 0.56 -0.79 -2.29
CA HIS A 46 1.41 0.20 -2.94
C HIS A 46 2.62 0.50 -2.05
N PRO A 47 3.85 0.23 -2.50
CA PRO A 47 5.04 0.45 -1.70
C PRO A 47 5.52 1.90 -1.86
N GLY A 48 4.87 2.82 -1.16
CA GLY A 48 5.30 4.24 -1.13
C GLY A 48 6.71 4.44 -0.55
N GLY A 49 7.16 3.47 0.23
CA GLY A 49 8.47 3.33 0.86
C GLY A 49 8.45 2.13 1.82
N PRO A 50 9.59 1.74 2.42
CA PRO A 50 9.65 0.56 3.30
C PRO A 50 8.72 0.72 4.51
N GLY A 51 8.69 1.90 5.14
CA GLY A 51 7.84 2.15 6.30
C GLY A 51 6.34 2.04 6.01
N VAL A 52 5.89 2.24 4.76
CA VAL A 52 4.48 2.02 4.38
C VAL A 52 4.12 0.54 4.44
N LEU A 53 5.01 -0.32 3.93
CA LEU A 53 4.81 -1.77 3.96
C LEU A 53 4.80 -2.29 5.41
N ASP A 54 5.74 -1.81 6.23
CA ASP A 54 5.83 -2.19 7.64
C ASP A 54 4.59 -1.74 8.43
N ALA A 55 4.07 -0.54 8.15
CA ALA A 55 2.84 -0.03 8.76
C ALA A 55 1.62 -0.88 8.40
N VAL A 56 1.49 -1.29 7.14
CA VAL A 56 0.36 -2.13 6.66
C VAL A 56 0.46 -3.55 7.22
N GLU A 57 1.65 -4.15 7.19
CA GLU A 57 1.91 -5.46 7.77
C GLU A 57 1.55 -5.50 9.26
N SER A 58 1.96 -4.45 10.00
CA SER A 58 1.62 -4.30 11.42
C SER A 58 0.13 -4.06 11.66
N ALA A 59 -0.55 -3.24 10.85
CA ALA A 59 -1.97 -2.90 11.03
C ALA A 59 -2.89 -4.10 10.78
N LEU A 60 -2.56 -4.90 9.76
CA LEU A 60 -3.37 -6.04 9.35
C LEU A 60 -3.01 -7.33 10.08
N VAL A 61 -1.99 -7.29 10.95
CA VAL A 61 -1.41 -8.45 11.65
C VAL A 61 -1.10 -9.56 10.63
N LEU A 62 -0.58 -9.18 9.47
CA LEU A 62 -0.32 -10.12 8.39
C LEU A 62 0.98 -10.86 8.70
N PRO A 63 0.99 -12.21 8.57
CA PRO A 63 2.26 -12.89 8.38
C PRO A 63 2.85 -12.45 7.04
N SER A 64 4.18 -12.53 6.91
CA SER A 64 4.85 -12.40 5.62
C SER A 64 4.13 -13.28 4.58
N CYS A 65 3.69 -12.67 3.48
CA CYS A 65 2.92 -13.34 2.44
C CYS A 65 3.47 -12.97 1.06
N ALA A 66 3.17 -13.81 0.05
CA ALA A 66 3.68 -13.64 -1.30
C ALA A 66 3.33 -12.27 -1.92
N ALA A 67 2.21 -11.66 -1.53
CA ALA A 67 1.81 -10.33 -1.99
C ALA A 67 2.66 -9.20 -1.36
N LEU A 68 2.99 -9.30 -0.06
CA LEU A 68 3.93 -8.36 0.59
C LEU A 68 5.35 -8.53 0.05
N ASP A 69 5.78 -9.76 -0.20
CA ASP A 69 7.08 -10.03 -0.81
C ASP A 69 7.17 -9.45 -2.23
N ALA A 70 6.10 -9.56 -3.02
CA ALA A 70 5.99 -8.92 -4.33
C ALA A 70 6.13 -7.39 -4.24
N ALA A 71 5.53 -6.77 -3.22
CA ALA A 71 5.63 -5.33 -2.98
C ALA A 71 7.06 -4.91 -2.59
N ARG A 72 7.68 -5.64 -1.65
CA ARG A 72 9.07 -5.42 -1.22
C ARG A 72 10.05 -5.59 -2.38
N ASP A 73 9.89 -6.64 -3.20
CA ASP A 73 10.76 -6.87 -4.35
C ASP A 73 10.54 -5.87 -5.49
N THR A 74 9.32 -5.39 -5.69
CA THR A 74 9.04 -4.31 -6.65
C THR A 74 9.72 -3.02 -6.20
N LEU A 75 9.57 -2.65 -4.93
CA LEU A 75 10.23 -1.48 -4.35
C LEU A 75 11.75 -1.58 -4.44
N ARG A 76 12.33 -2.74 -4.15
CA ARG A 76 13.77 -2.98 -4.21
C ARG A 76 14.32 -2.83 -5.63
N ARG A 77 13.59 -3.27 -6.64
CA ARG A 77 14.04 -3.23 -8.05
C ARG A 77 13.82 -1.89 -8.72
N HIS A 78 12.70 -1.23 -8.43
CA HIS A 78 12.21 -0.09 -9.21
C HIS A 78 12.06 1.20 -8.38
N GLY A 79 12.15 1.12 -7.06
CA GLY A 79 11.78 2.23 -6.19
C GLY A 79 10.29 2.53 -6.21
N ASN A 80 9.92 3.69 -5.67
CA ASN A 80 8.56 4.21 -5.75
C ASN A 80 8.41 5.00 -7.08
N MET A 81 7.69 4.41 -8.03
CA MET A 81 7.37 4.99 -9.35
C MET A 81 6.03 5.75 -9.34
N SER A 82 5.61 6.26 -8.17
CA SER A 82 4.29 6.86 -7.96
C SER A 82 3.15 5.87 -8.26
N SER A 83 2.03 6.34 -8.80
CA SER A 83 0.80 5.57 -9.02
C SER A 83 1.00 4.27 -9.81
N ALA A 84 1.93 4.23 -10.77
CA ALA A 84 2.20 3.04 -11.57
C ALA A 84 2.72 1.86 -10.73
N THR A 85 3.32 2.12 -9.56
CA THR A 85 3.99 1.08 -8.76
C THR A 85 3.05 -0.04 -8.34
N ILE A 86 1.78 0.26 -8.02
CA ILE A 86 0.81 -0.76 -7.60
C ILE A 86 0.55 -1.81 -8.70
N LEU A 87 0.58 -1.39 -9.98
CA LEU A 87 0.39 -2.29 -11.12
C LEU A 87 1.57 -3.25 -11.29
N PHE A 88 2.78 -2.80 -10.99
CA PHE A 88 3.97 -3.64 -11.00
C PHE A 88 3.95 -4.64 -9.84
N VAL A 89 3.45 -4.23 -8.67
CA VAL A 89 3.23 -5.17 -7.57
C VAL A 89 2.19 -6.22 -7.94
N LEU A 90 1.09 -5.81 -8.58
CA LEU A 90 0.06 -6.73 -9.05
C LEU A 90 0.62 -7.75 -10.05
N ASP A 91 1.35 -7.32 -11.08
CA ASP A 91 2.00 -8.23 -12.05
C ASP A 91 2.96 -9.22 -11.36
N GLU A 92 3.77 -8.74 -10.41
CA GLU A 92 4.68 -9.59 -9.64
C GLU A 92 3.92 -10.59 -8.75
N ALA A 93 2.86 -10.16 -8.08
CA ALA A 93 2.03 -11.02 -7.23
C ALA A 93 1.33 -12.12 -8.06
N LEU A 94 0.81 -11.77 -9.23
CA LEU A 94 0.20 -12.72 -10.16
C LEU A 94 1.21 -13.76 -10.65
N ARG A 95 2.44 -13.34 -11.00
CA ARG A 95 3.52 -14.26 -11.39
C ARG A 95 3.95 -15.21 -10.27
N ARG A 96 3.77 -14.80 -9.01
CA ARG A 96 4.02 -15.64 -7.82
C ARG A 96 2.87 -16.59 -7.50
N GLY A 97 1.78 -16.56 -8.27
CA GLY A 97 0.62 -17.41 -8.04
C GLY A 97 -0.21 -16.99 -6.82
N CYS A 98 -0.19 -15.70 -6.45
CA CYS A 98 -1.18 -15.20 -5.50
C CYS A 98 -2.57 -15.45 -6.07
N GLU A 99 -3.44 -16.12 -5.30
CA GLU A 99 -4.81 -16.43 -5.70
C GLU A 99 -5.76 -15.26 -5.42
N SER A 100 -6.88 -15.20 -6.15
CA SER A 100 -7.92 -14.19 -5.96
C SER A 100 -8.79 -14.52 -4.72
N PRO A 101 -9.48 -13.52 -4.13
CA PRO A 101 -9.58 -12.13 -4.55
C PRO A 101 -8.30 -11.32 -4.30
N HIS A 102 -8.00 -10.38 -5.20
CA HIS A 102 -6.89 -9.42 -5.04
C HIS A 102 -7.43 -8.10 -4.52
N THR A 103 -7.08 -7.75 -3.29
CA THR A 103 -7.42 -6.44 -2.72
C THR A 103 -6.21 -5.53 -2.83
N LEU A 104 -6.29 -4.53 -3.70
CA LEU A 104 -5.26 -3.52 -3.87
C LEU A 104 -5.49 -2.40 -2.86
N LEU A 105 -4.42 -1.97 -2.19
CA LEU A 105 -4.42 -0.84 -1.27
C LEU A 105 -3.35 0.18 -1.68
N ALA A 106 -3.76 1.44 -1.84
CA ALA A 106 -2.86 2.54 -2.19
C ALA A 106 -3.08 3.76 -1.30
N PHE A 107 -2.03 4.57 -1.12
CA PHE A 107 -2.04 5.74 -0.25
C PHE A 107 -1.54 6.98 -0.98
N GLY A 108 -2.23 8.11 -0.80
CA GLY A 108 -1.98 9.36 -1.52
C GLY A 108 -2.11 10.62 -0.63
N PRO A 109 -1.96 11.82 -1.22
CA PRO A 109 -2.11 13.08 -0.48
C PRO A 109 -3.52 13.18 0.13
N GLY A 110 -3.60 13.63 1.38
CA GLY A 110 -4.84 13.67 2.16
C GLY A 110 -4.57 13.64 3.66
N LEU A 111 -4.01 12.58 4.24
CA LEU A 111 -3.71 11.24 3.72
C LEU A 111 -4.99 10.52 3.29
N SER A 112 -4.99 9.91 2.11
CA SER A 112 -6.12 9.13 1.61
C SER A 112 -5.69 7.69 1.35
N MET A 113 -6.58 6.75 1.69
CA MET A 113 -6.44 5.32 1.36
C MET A 113 -7.46 4.96 0.29
N GLU A 114 -7.02 4.33 -0.79
CA GLU A 114 -7.88 3.78 -1.82
C GLU A 114 -7.80 2.25 -1.85
N ARG A 115 -8.95 1.62 -2.05
CA ARG A 115 -9.12 0.16 -2.12
C ARG A 115 -9.82 -0.25 -3.40
N LEU A 116 -9.29 -1.28 -4.06
CA LEU A 116 -9.94 -1.96 -5.17
C LEU A 116 -9.84 -3.47 -4.96
N THR A 117 -10.97 -4.19 -5.02
CA THR A 117 -10.96 -5.66 -5.00
C THR A 117 -11.29 -6.20 -6.38
N ILE A 118 -10.42 -7.07 -6.89
CA ILE A 118 -10.58 -7.80 -8.16
C ILE A 118 -10.87 -9.27 -7.80
N LEU A 119 -11.97 -9.81 -8.33
CA LEU A 119 -12.45 -11.17 -8.05
C LEU A 119 -11.83 -12.20 -9.00
#